data_AF-A0A7X6P833-F1
#
_entry.id   AF-A0A7X6P833-F1
#
_cell.length_a   1.000
_cell.length_b   1.000
_cell.length_c   1.000
_cell.angle_alpha   90.00
_cell.angle_beta   90.00
_cell.angle_gamma   90.00
#
_symmetry.space_group_name_H-M   'P 1'
#
loop_
_entity.id
_entity.type
_entity.pdbx_description
1 polymer ?
#
loop_
_entity_poly.entity_id
_entity_poly.type
_entity_poly.pdbx_seq_one_letter_code
_entity_poly.pdbx_strand_id
1 'polypeptide(L)'
;MGQGLFVDALYTQVSRFAEWLRGALAATQVHPLITGFITEGLIGGIGTVLTFIPLIVVLYLLIGFLEDIGYMARVAYVMDHFMRKIGLQGKAVVSMIVGFGCNVPGVMATRTLENQNDRMIALLINPFMSCGAKIPVYAMLTGVFFQQYGGVVTFLLYVLGFVIAIIVAKVLSLT
;
A
#
# COMPACT_ATOMS: atom_id res chain seq x y z
N MET A 1 10.41 10.78 -11.21
CA MET A 1 11.49 10.68 -12.22
C MET A 1 12.88 10.42 -11.60
N GLY A 2 12.99 9.63 -10.52
CA GLY A 2 14.30 9.31 -9.91
C GLY A 2 14.40 7.93 -9.23
N GLN A 3 13.42 7.04 -9.45
CA GLN A 3 13.35 5.72 -8.82
C GLN A 3 13.81 4.57 -9.75
N GLY A 4 14.33 4.91 -10.94
CA GLY A 4 14.35 4.00 -12.09
C GLY A 4 15.55 3.04 -12.20
N LEU A 5 16.79 3.43 -11.90
CA LEU A 5 17.93 2.67 -12.46
C LEU A 5 17.99 1.18 -12.07
N PHE A 6 17.72 0.84 -10.80
CA PHE A 6 17.75 -0.56 -10.33
C PHE A 6 16.46 -1.33 -10.68
N VAL A 7 15.32 -0.65 -10.61
CA VAL A 7 13.99 -1.19 -10.94
C VAL A 7 13.88 -1.48 -12.44
N ASP A 8 14.34 -0.53 -13.26
CA ASP A 8 14.41 -0.63 -14.71
C ASP A 8 15.41 -1.74 -15.10
N ALA A 9 16.57 -1.84 -14.45
CA ALA A 9 17.52 -2.93 -14.70
C ALA A 9 16.92 -4.31 -14.39
N LEU A 10 16.20 -4.45 -13.27
CA LEU A 10 15.57 -5.71 -12.87
C LEU A 10 14.40 -6.05 -13.80
N TYR A 11 13.57 -5.06 -14.17
CA TYR A 11 12.49 -5.22 -15.14
C TYR A 11 13.01 -5.63 -16.52
N THR A 12 14.13 -5.04 -16.97
CA THR A 12 14.74 -5.37 -18.28
C THR A 12 15.28 -6.80 -18.34
N GLN A 13 15.80 -7.34 -17.22
CA GLN A 13 16.24 -8.73 -17.17
C GLN A 13 15.07 -9.72 -17.13
N VAL A 14 14.00 -9.37 -16.40
CA VAL A 14 12.77 -10.16 -16.40
C VAL A 14 12.09 -10.14 -17.77
N SER A 15 12.05 -9.00 -18.46
CA SER A 15 11.46 -8.90 -19.79
C SER A 15 12.26 -9.68 -20.84
N ARG A 16 13.60 -9.66 -20.78
CA ARG A 16 14.46 -10.48 -21.65
C ARG A 16 14.22 -11.98 -21.44
N PHE A 17 14.05 -12.41 -20.20
CA PHE A 17 13.72 -13.80 -19.89
C PHE A 17 12.31 -14.18 -20.40
N ALA A 18 11.34 -13.26 -20.29
CA ALA A 18 9.99 -13.44 -20.83
C ALA A 18 9.99 -13.58 -22.36
N GLU A 19 10.78 -12.75 -23.06
CA GLU A 19 10.95 -12.80 -24.52
C GLU A 19 11.64 -14.09 -24.98
N TRP A 20 12.65 -14.55 -24.24
CA TRP A 20 13.28 -15.84 -24.50
C TRP A 20 12.30 -17.01 -24.35
N LEU A 21 11.48 -16.99 -23.29
CA LEU A 21 10.42 -17.99 -23.07
C LEU A 21 9.33 -17.93 -24.15
N ARG A 22 8.96 -16.72 -24.63
CA ARG A 22 8.06 -16.57 -25.79
C ARG A 22 8.61 -17.23 -27.04
N GLY A 23 9.90 -17.04 -27.33
CA GLY A 23 10.56 -17.68 -28.46
C GLY A 23 10.56 -19.21 -28.36
N ALA A 24 10.81 -19.75 -27.17
CA ALA A 24 10.77 -21.19 -26.92
C ALA A 24 9.35 -21.79 -27.00
N LEU A 25 8.33 -21.07 -26.54
CA LEU A 25 6.93 -21.52 -26.55
C LEU A 25 6.25 -21.35 -27.92
N ALA A 26 6.72 -20.41 -28.74
CA ALA A 26 6.28 -20.26 -30.13
C ALA A 26 6.70 -21.46 -31.00
N ALA A 27 7.81 -22.14 -30.65
CA ALA A 27 8.28 -23.33 -31.35
C ALA A 27 7.39 -24.57 -31.13
N THR A 28 6.57 -24.59 -30.08
CA THR A 28 5.71 -25.73 -29.70
C THR A 28 4.24 -25.60 -30.12
N GLN A 29 3.87 -24.59 -30.91
CA GLN A 29 2.49 -24.40 -31.42
C GLN A 29 1.41 -24.43 -30.31
N VAL A 30 1.71 -23.84 -29.15
CA VAL A 30 0.76 -23.77 -28.02
C VAL A 30 -0.27 -22.67 -28.27
N HIS A 31 -1.52 -22.90 -27.84
CA HIS A 31 -2.63 -21.94 -27.98
C HIS A 31 -2.27 -20.55 -27.44
N PRO A 32 -2.58 -19.45 -28.16
CA PRO A 32 -2.10 -18.09 -27.84
C PRO A 32 -2.49 -17.59 -26.44
N LEU A 33 -3.63 -18.05 -25.89
CA LEU A 33 -4.01 -17.75 -24.51
C LEU A 33 -3.01 -18.26 -23.46
N ILE A 34 -2.44 -19.45 -23.66
CA ILE A 34 -1.53 -20.05 -22.68
C ILE A 34 -0.18 -19.33 -22.72
N THR A 35 0.28 -18.98 -23.92
CA THR A 35 1.50 -18.19 -24.12
C THR A 35 1.36 -16.79 -23.51
N GLY A 36 0.24 -16.11 -23.72
CA GLY A 36 -0.05 -14.81 -23.10
C GLY A 36 -0.13 -14.90 -21.57
N PHE A 37 -0.85 -15.89 -21.03
CA PHE A 37 -0.99 -16.08 -19.59
C PHE A 37 0.35 -16.33 -18.88
N ILE A 38 1.23 -17.15 -19.46
CA ILE A 38 2.55 -17.43 -18.85
C ILE A 38 3.46 -16.21 -18.96
N THR A 39 3.46 -15.52 -20.10
CA THR A 39 4.47 -14.49 -20.39
C THR A 39 4.10 -13.10 -19.87
N GLU A 40 2.87 -12.65 -20.11
CA GLU A 40 2.34 -11.40 -19.53
C GLU A 40 1.80 -11.60 -18.11
N GLY A 41 1.06 -12.68 -17.87
CA GLY A 41 0.40 -12.91 -16.60
C GLY A 41 1.36 -13.33 -15.49
N LEU A 42 2.00 -14.50 -15.65
CA LEU A 42 2.86 -15.06 -14.61
C LEU A 42 4.20 -14.34 -14.52
N ILE A 43 4.95 -14.26 -15.63
CA ILE A 43 6.30 -13.67 -15.62
C ILE A 43 6.23 -12.16 -15.43
N GLY A 44 5.34 -11.48 -16.16
CA GLY A 44 5.07 -10.05 -15.94
C GLY A 44 4.64 -9.77 -14.50
N GLY A 45 3.72 -10.56 -13.96
CA GLY A 45 3.28 -10.49 -12.56
C GLY A 45 4.43 -10.63 -11.56
N ILE A 46 5.24 -11.69 -11.69
CA ILE A 46 6.42 -11.91 -10.84
C ILE A 46 7.40 -10.74 -10.93
N GLY A 47 7.62 -10.20 -12.14
CA GLY A 47 8.43 -9.01 -12.37
C GLY A 47 7.98 -7.81 -11.54
N THR A 48 6.66 -7.53 -11.51
CA THR A 48 6.13 -6.45 -10.67
C THR A 48 6.40 -6.69 -9.18
N VAL A 49 6.18 -7.90 -8.67
CA VAL A 49 6.40 -8.23 -7.25
C VAL A 49 7.87 -8.04 -6.86
N LEU A 50 8.80 -8.52 -7.70
CA LEU A 50 10.24 -8.36 -7.47
C LEU A 50 10.66 -6.89 -7.41
N THR A 51 10.04 -6.02 -8.21
CA THR A 51 10.33 -4.57 -8.16
C THR A 51 9.80 -3.88 -6.91
N PHE A 52 8.76 -4.41 -6.26
CA PHE A 52 8.23 -3.88 -5.00
C PHE A 52 9.07 -4.26 -3.77
N ILE A 53 9.77 -5.39 -3.79
CA ILE A 53 10.55 -5.88 -2.64
C ILE A 53 11.59 -4.85 -2.15
N PRO A 54 12.46 -4.25 -3.02
CA PRO A 54 13.43 -3.25 -2.59
C PRO A 54 12.78 -2.04 -1.91
N LEU A 55 11.66 -1.58 -2.44
CA LEU A 55 10.91 -0.46 -1.89
C LEU A 55 10.39 -0.78 -0.48
N ILE A 56 9.83 -1.98 -0.30
CA ILE A 56 9.33 -2.46 0.99
C ILE A 56 10.50 -2.58 2.00
N VAL A 57 11.64 -3.15 1.60
CA VAL A 57 12.82 -3.28 2.46
C VAL A 57 13.30 -1.92 2.95
N VAL A 58 13.42 -0.93 2.06
CA VAL A 58 13.84 0.43 2.43
C VAL A 58 12.80 1.10 3.35
N LEU A 59 11.51 0.94 3.07
CA LEU A 59 10.43 1.45 3.93
C LEU A 59 10.52 0.86 5.34
N TYR A 60 10.66 -0.47 5.47
CA TYR A 60 10.77 -1.14 6.77
C TYR A 60 12.06 -0.75 7.50
N LEU A 61 13.17 -0.61 6.78
CA LEU A 61 14.44 -0.16 7.36
C LEU A 61 14.32 1.26 7.94
N LEU A 62 13.67 2.17 7.22
CA LEU A 62 13.40 3.52 7.72
C LEU A 62 12.45 3.53 8.92
N ILE A 63 11.36 2.75 8.87
CA ILE A 63 10.42 2.66 9.99
C ILE A 63 11.12 2.10 11.24
N GLY A 64 11.92 1.04 11.09
CA GLY A 64 12.72 0.48 12.18
C GLY A 64 13.68 1.50 12.76
N PHE A 65 14.40 2.23 11.90
CA PHE A 65 15.28 3.32 12.33
C PHE A 65 14.52 4.42 13.09
N LEU A 66 13.34 4.84 12.63
CA LEU A 66 12.51 5.83 13.33
C LEU A 66 11.99 5.32 14.69
N GLU A 67 11.73 4.02 14.80
CA GLU A 67 11.36 3.35 16.04
C GLU A 67 12.55 3.34 17.03
N ASP A 68 13.75 2.99 16.55
CA ASP A 68 14.98 2.93 17.33
C ASP A 68 15.42 4.30 17.89
N ILE A 69 15.23 5.39 17.13
CA ILE A 69 15.53 6.76 17.61
C ILE A 69 14.48 7.26 18.63
N GLY A 70 13.40 6.48 18.86
CA GLY A 70 12.29 6.90 19.72
C GLY A 70 11.48 8.06 19.13
N TYR A 71 11.62 8.35 17.83
CA TYR A 71 10.86 9.42 17.16
C TYR A 71 9.35 9.13 17.22
N MET A 72 8.98 7.85 17.09
CA MET A 72 7.59 7.41 17.19
C MET A 72 6.94 7.75 18.56
N ALA A 73 7.70 7.67 19.65
CA ALA A 73 7.22 8.05 20.98
C ALA A 73 6.96 9.56 21.08
N ARG A 74 7.83 10.37 20.47
CA ARG A 74 7.67 11.83 20.43
C ARG A 74 6.48 12.24 19.56
N VAL A 75 6.30 11.62 18.39
CA VAL A 75 5.17 11.89 17.49
C VAL A 75 3.85 11.53 18.17
N ALA A 76 3.77 10.40 18.87
CA ALA A 76 2.58 10.00 19.62
C ALA A 76 2.20 11.04 20.67
N TYR A 77 3.17 11.60 21.39
CA TYR A 77 2.93 12.65 22.38
C TYR A 77 2.39 13.95 21.76
N VAL A 78 2.98 14.41 20.64
CA VAL A 78 2.52 15.64 19.96
C VAL A 78 1.10 15.47 19.41
N MET A 79 0.78 14.29 18.90
CA MET A 79 -0.52 14.01 18.28
C MET A 79 -1.60 13.60 19.28
N ASP A 80 -1.25 13.36 20.55
CA ASP A 80 -2.17 12.90 21.60
C ASP A 80 -3.38 13.83 21.77
N HIS A 81 -3.17 15.14 21.70
CA HIS A 81 -4.28 16.11 21.82
C HIS A 81 -5.34 15.94 20.72
N PHE A 82 -4.94 15.56 19.50
CA PHE A 82 -5.88 15.33 18.40
C PHE A 82 -6.59 13.98 18.55
N MET A 83 -5.90 12.89 18.90
CA MET A 83 -6.58 11.59 19.08
C MET A 83 -7.51 11.58 20.27
N ARG A 84 -7.18 12.27 21.36
CA ARG A 84 -8.07 12.37 22.50
C ARG A 84 -9.41 13.03 22.15
N LYS A 85 -9.46 13.92 21.14
CA LYS A 85 -10.73 14.46 20.62
C LYS A 85 -11.55 13.42 19.84
N ILE A 86 -10.87 12.44 19.26
CA ILE A 86 -11.47 11.33 18.50
C ILE A 86 -11.79 10.15 19.46
N GLY A 87 -11.26 10.16 20.68
CA GLY A 87 -11.47 9.12 21.70
C GLY A 87 -10.45 7.98 21.67
N LEU A 88 -9.27 8.19 21.07
CA LEU A 88 -8.18 7.20 21.00
C LEU A 88 -6.94 7.64 21.79
N GLN A 89 -6.06 6.69 22.13
CA GLN A 89 -4.68 6.97 22.58
C GLN A 89 -3.83 7.60 21.46
N GLY A 90 -2.95 8.53 21.82
CA GLY A 90 -1.96 9.13 20.90
C GLY A 90 -1.06 8.10 20.17
N LYS A 91 -0.85 6.92 20.77
CA LYS A 91 -0.11 5.80 20.15
C LYS A 91 -0.77 5.26 18.87
N ALA A 92 -2.09 5.40 18.72
CA ALA A 92 -2.83 4.95 17.54
C ALA A 92 -2.43 5.68 16.25
N VAL A 93 -1.96 6.93 16.34
CA VAL A 93 -1.54 7.67 15.14
C VAL A 93 -0.28 7.13 14.50
N VAL A 94 0.60 6.53 15.28
CA VAL A 94 1.79 5.88 14.72
C VAL A 94 1.36 4.80 13.73
N SER A 95 0.37 3.98 14.11
CA SER A 95 -0.21 2.97 13.22
C SER A 95 -0.86 3.59 11.97
N MET A 96 -1.61 4.69 12.13
CA MET A 96 -2.25 5.37 11.01
C MET A 96 -1.24 5.98 10.02
N ILE A 97 -0.22 6.69 10.50
CA ILE A 97 0.83 7.27 9.65
C ILE A 97 1.56 6.18 8.89
N VAL A 98 1.91 5.08 9.57
CA VAL A 98 2.60 3.95 8.95
C VAL A 98 1.68 3.22 7.95
N GLY A 99 0.40 3.06 8.27
CA GLY A 99 -0.63 2.43 7.43
C GLY A 99 -0.86 3.16 6.10
N PHE A 100 -0.70 4.48 6.10
CA PHE A 100 -0.76 5.30 4.90
C PHE A 100 0.35 4.99 3.89
N GLY A 101 1.56 4.68 4.37
CA GLY A 101 2.66 4.23 3.53
C GLY A 101 2.45 2.79 3.05
N CYS A 102 2.32 1.87 4.00
CA CYS A 102 2.00 0.47 3.72
C CYS A 102 1.05 -0.07 4.79
N ASN A 103 -0.04 -0.70 4.35
CA ASN A 103 -1.07 -1.21 5.26
C ASN A 103 -0.54 -2.34 6.16
N VAL A 104 0.43 -3.13 5.68
CA VAL A 104 0.99 -4.27 6.43
C VAL A 104 1.70 -3.83 7.72
N PRO A 105 2.71 -2.94 7.70
CA PRO A 105 3.32 -2.44 8.93
C PRO A 105 2.37 -1.59 9.75
N GLY A 106 1.41 -0.88 9.14
CA GLY A 106 0.38 -0.13 9.88
C GLY A 106 -0.44 -1.06 10.77
N VAL A 107 -0.94 -2.16 10.20
CA VAL A 107 -1.66 -3.22 10.91
C VAL A 107 -0.77 -3.87 11.98
N MET A 108 0.50 -4.18 11.68
CA MET A 108 1.42 -4.75 12.67
C MET A 108 1.72 -3.80 13.83
N ALA A 109 1.78 -2.48 13.58
CA ALA A 109 2.00 -1.47 14.61
C ALA A 109 0.83 -1.39 15.61
N THR A 110 -0.38 -1.86 15.27
CA THR A 110 -1.51 -1.86 16.21
C THR A 110 -1.28 -2.74 17.45
N ARG A 111 -0.34 -3.70 17.38
CA ARG A 111 -0.01 -4.59 18.51
C ARG A 111 0.64 -3.88 19.70
N THR A 112 1.13 -2.64 19.52
CA THR A 112 1.77 -1.85 20.58
C THR A 112 0.77 -1.00 21.37
N LEU A 113 -0.51 -0.98 20.97
CA LEU A 113 -1.58 -0.30 21.72
C LEU A 113 -1.97 -1.12 22.94
N GLU A 114 -2.05 -0.46 24.08
CA GLU A 114 -2.36 -1.07 25.39
C GLU A 114 -3.85 -1.40 25.51
N ASN A 115 -4.71 -0.54 24.97
CA ASN A 115 -6.16 -0.72 25.04
C ASN A 115 -6.67 -1.59 23.88
N GLN A 116 -7.51 -2.57 24.21
CA GLN A 116 -8.06 -3.49 23.20
C GLN A 116 -9.03 -2.78 22.25
N ASN A 117 -9.82 -1.83 22.75
CA ASN A 117 -10.76 -1.06 21.94
C ASN A 117 -10.00 -0.22 20.91
N ASP A 118 -9.01 0.57 21.33
CA ASP A 118 -8.18 1.38 20.44
C ASP A 118 -7.44 0.51 19.40
N ARG A 119 -6.98 -0.68 19.80
CA ARG A 119 -6.35 -1.65 18.90
C ARG A 119 -7.32 -2.14 17.83
N MET A 120 -8.55 -2.48 18.21
CA MET A 120 -9.58 -2.91 17.26
C MET A 120 -9.95 -1.78 16.30
N ILE A 121 -10.11 -0.57 16.81
CA ILE A 121 -10.38 0.62 16.00
C ILE A 121 -9.26 0.86 14.97
N ALA A 122 -8.00 0.86 15.41
CA ALA A 122 -6.85 1.05 14.51
C ALA A 122 -6.74 -0.06 13.44
N LEU A 123 -7.04 -1.31 13.80
CA LEU A 123 -7.11 -2.43 12.85
C LEU A 123 -8.20 -2.22 11.79
N LEU A 124 -9.37 -1.72 12.17
CA LEU A 124 -10.48 -1.49 11.25
C LEU A 124 -10.25 -0.29 10.33
N ILE A 125 -9.53 0.75 10.80
CA ILE A 125 -9.29 1.97 10.03
C ILE A 125 -8.17 1.82 9.01
N ASN A 126 -7.12 1.06 9.33
CA ASN A 126 -5.97 0.89 8.44
C ASN A 126 -6.33 0.46 7.00
N PRO A 127 -7.25 -0.49 6.77
CA PRO A 127 -7.74 -0.82 5.44
C PRO A 127 -8.44 0.33 4.70
N PHE A 128 -9.03 1.31 5.40
CA PHE A 128 -9.61 2.50 4.78
C PHE A 128 -8.56 3.54 4.42
N MET A 129 -7.37 3.48 5.03
CA MET A 129 -6.23 4.25 4.55
C MET A 129 -5.78 3.73 3.19
N SER A 130 -5.66 4.66 2.25
CA SER A 130 -5.31 4.34 0.88
C SER A 130 -3.79 4.36 0.73
N CYS A 131 -3.18 3.18 0.75
CA CYS A 131 -1.75 3.01 0.48
C CYS A 131 -1.44 3.27 -0.99
N GLY A 132 -0.17 3.56 -1.29
CA GLY A 132 0.29 3.86 -2.65
C GLY A 132 -0.04 2.78 -3.70
N ALA A 133 -0.25 1.53 -3.27
CA ALA A 133 -0.65 0.43 -4.14
C ALA A 133 -2.12 0.50 -4.64
N LYS A 134 -3.01 1.22 -3.94
CA LYS A 134 -4.41 1.39 -4.38
C LYS A 134 -4.57 2.43 -5.49
N ILE A 135 -3.67 3.41 -5.57
CA ILE A 135 -3.70 4.47 -6.57
C ILE A 135 -3.71 3.91 -8.02
N PRO A 136 -2.81 2.99 -8.42
CA PRO A 136 -2.84 2.42 -9.76
C PRO A 136 -4.10 1.60 -10.04
N VAL A 137 -4.68 0.93 -9.03
CA VAL A 137 -5.96 0.21 -9.18
C VAL A 137 -7.11 1.18 -9.42
N TYR A 138 -7.17 2.29 -8.66
CA TYR A 138 -8.16 3.34 -8.89
C TYR A 138 -7.97 4.02 -10.24
N ALA A 139 -6.73 4.26 -10.66
CA ALA A 139 -6.43 4.81 -11.99
C ALA A 139 -6.90 3.87 -13.11
N MET A 140 -6.66 2.56 -12.97
CA MET A 140 -7.12 1.57 -13.95
C MET A 140 -8.66 1.54 -14.03
N LEU A 141 -9.35 1.47 -12.89
CA LEU A 141 -10.80 1.45 -12.86
C LEU A 141 -11.40 2.76 -13.40
N THR A 142 -10.89 3.90 -12.97
CA THR A 142 -11.39 5.21 -13.43
C THR A 142 -11.09 5.46 -14.90
N GLY A 143 -9.98 4.94 -15.43
CA GLY A 143 -9.68 4.98 -16.87
C GLY A 143 -10.68 4.20 -17.72
N VAL A 144 -11.22 3.09 -17.21
CA VAL A 144 -12.24 2.29 -17.94
C VAL A 144 -13.62 2.92 -17.83
N PHE A 145 -14.04 3.35 -16.64
CA PHE A 145 -15.42 3.80 -16.39
C PHE A 145 -15.64 5.31 -16.60
N PHE A 146 -14.63 6.15 -16.37
CA PHE A 146 -14.76 7.62 -16.35
C PHE A 146 -13.59 8.30 -17.08
N GLN A 147 -13.52 8.09 -18.40
CA GLN A 147 -12.45 8.55 -19.30
C GLN A 147 -12.10 10.04 -19.18
N GLN A 148 -13.09 10.93 -19.01
CA GLN A 148 -12.87 12.38 -18.95
C GLN A 148 -12.60 12.92 -17.52
N TYR A 149 -12.99 12.19 -16.47
CA TYR A 149 -12.93 12.69 -15.08
C TYR A 149 -12.16 11.77 -14.13
N GLY A 150 -11.38 10.82 -14.66
CA GLY A 150 -10.77 9.77 -13.83
C GLY A 150 -9.87 10.28 -12.71
N GLY A 151 -9.15 11.39 -12.93
CA GLY A 151 -8.33 12.04 -11.90
C GLY A 151 -9.17 12.60 -10.74
N VAL A 152 -10.30 13.25 -11.06
CA VAL A 152 -11.22 13.82 -10.06
C VAL A 152 -11.89 12.69 -9.27
N VAL A 153 -12.31 11.62 -9.94
CA VAL A 153 -12.93 10.45 -9.28
C VAL A 153 -11.94 9.76 -8.35
N THR A 154 -10.68 9.59 -8.78
CA THR A 154 -9.62 9.00 -7.94
C THR A 154 -9.36 9.87 -6.70
N PHE A 155 -9.29 11.19 -6.87
CA PHE A 155 -9.15 12.11 -5.74
C PHE A 155 -10.34 12.03 -4.78
N LEU A 156 -11.57 11.98 -5.30
CA LEU A 156 -12.78 11.90 -4.50
C LEU A 156 -12.86 10.58 -3.72
N LEU A 157 -12.50 9.44 -4.34
CA LEU A 157 -12.37 8.14 -3.67
C LEU A 157 -11.35 8.18 -2.52
N TYR A 158 -10.24 8.88 -2.71
CA TYR A 158 -9.20 9.01 -1.70
C TYR A 158 -9.68 9.81 -0.48
N VAL A 159 -10.28 10.98 -0.73
CA VAL A 159 -10.86 11.83 0.32
C VAL A 159 -11.99 11.09 1.04
N LEU A 160 -12.85 10.39 0.30
CA LEU A 160 -13.95 9.62 0.85
C LEU A 160 -13.44 8.50 1.76
N GLY A 161 -12.38 7.77 1.37
CA GLY A 161 -11.74 6.76 2.21
C GLY A 161 -11.20 7.35 3.52
N PHE A 162 -10.55 8.51 3.46
CA PHE A 162 -10.05 9.21 4.65
C PHE A 162 -11.18 9.69 5.57
N VAL A 163 -12.28 10.19 4.99
CA VAL A 163 -13.46 10.62 5.76
C VAL A 163 -14.13 9.43 6.45
N ILE A 164 -14.32 8.30 5.74
CA ILE A 164 -14.86 7.07 6.33
C ILE A 164 -13.99 6.59 7.48
N ALA A 165 -12.66 6.59 7.30
CA ALA A 165 -11.72 6.23 8.36
C ALA A 165 -11.95 7.02 9.65
N ILE A 166 -12.12 8.35 9.56
CA ILE A 166 -12.37 9.21 10.73
C ILE A 166 -13.77 8.94 11.33
N ILE A 167 -14.79 8.77 10.49
CA ILE A 167 -16.16 8.49 10.96
C ILE A 167 -16.19 7.16 11.72
N VAL A 168 -15.62 6.11 11.15
CA VAL A 168 -15.52 4.77 11.76
C VAL A 168 -14.77 4.86 13.08
N ALA A 169 -13.65 5.59 13.14
CA ALA A 169 -12.89 5.82 14.37
C ALA A 169 -13.76 6.40 15.49
N LYS A 170 -14.53 7.44 15.15
CA LYS A 170 -15.36 8.17 16.12
C LYS A 170 -16.58 7.38 16.56
N VAL A 171 -17.21 6.62 15.65
CA VAL A 171 -18.38 5.80 15.99
C VAL A 171 -17.98 4.66 16.92
N LEU A 172 -16.86 3.99 16.63
CA LEU A 172 -16.36 2.89 17.47
C LEU A 172 -15.77 3.37 18.79
N SER A 173 -15.18 4.58 18.87
CA SER A 173 -14.67 5.10 20.14
C SER A 173 -15.78 5.54 21.11
N LEU A 174 -17.00 5.73 20.61
CA LEU A 174 -18.18 6.06 21.42
C LEU A 174 -18.91 4.82 21.96
N THR A 175 -18.60 3.62 21.44
CA THR A 175 -19.23 2.35 21.83
C THR A 175 -18.35 1.62 22.84
#